data_AF-A0A957FXA7-F1
#
_entry.id   AF-A0A957FXA7-F1
#
_cell.length_a   1.000
_cell.length_b   1.000
_cell.length_c   1.000
_cell.angle_alpha   90.00
_cell.angle_beta   90.00
_cell.angle_gamma   90.00
#
_symmetry.space_group_name_H-M   'P 1'
#
loop_
_entity.id
_entity.type
_entity.pdbx_description
1 polymer ?
#
loop_
_entity_poly.entity_id
_entity_poly.type
_entity_poly.pdbx_seq_one_letter_code
_entity_poly.pdbx_strand_id
1 'polypeptide(L)'
;MRAFARFWGRVGFALRDLLTFFLWQPFLFITKPLRWFYWRVLHRPLRWLVLSLGRALRGLWRWLVVRPVRGFAFWLRDRWVAGGAGRKRLRRHFSSRWLVWRARLRVALSQRPLPANAVLIPRTPVRTQPTRRQAPLIATLVTINVVIVAFSWIFTQQQPVEPVAAAGFPTMPVTAVVDTPTAQPTQTATPLPTNAVVTATSEPAPLMPTWTPWPTPNPLATGGSVVFSMRRDGNSDIYVLTIGRAEPVRLTNHPADDLYPAWSPDGRRIAFSSKRDGNWELYTLNLQTGVLRRVTDNLAYDSAPSWSPDGEWLIYESYQHSNLDIYIIRADGSNAPIRLTEHPAPDMSPVWAPDGRHIAFSSWRGGNKDVYVMSLDAASDDRARNVTQSPDKQEDHPVFNLDGSLLAFDDDSTGFDIVYGLPLFDYRVGGELLTMGQGREPAWSPAGADFAYVFTQAGQTYLIASSLDGWSVAPQAFSTDGDITAPDWSAMVLPRELPSRLLAIDQTNLNQLYIEAVSPAENPPHY
;
A
#
# COMPACT_ATOMS: atom_id res chain seq x y z
N MET A 1 14.63 -69.09 7.97
CA MET A 1 13.64 -68.06 8.37
C MET A 1 13.80 -67.52 9.80
N ARG A 2 13.88 -68.35 10.86
CA ARG A 2 13.99 -67.83 12.25
C ARG A 2 15.29 -67.09 12.61
N ALA A 3 16.40 -67.35 11.93
CA ALA A 3 17.66 -66.62 12.12
C ALA A 3 17.66 -65.23 11.44
N PHE A 4 17.01 -65.12 10.29
CA PHE A 4 16.88 -63.88 9.51
C PHE A 4 16.03 -62.83 10.24
N ALA A 5 14.93 -63.25 10.88
CA ALA A 5 14.08 -62.38 11.69
C ALA A 5 14.79 -61.85 12.96
N ARG A 6 15.70 -62.64 13.56
CA ARG A 6 16.48 -62.21 14.74
C ARG A 6 17.59 -61.22 14.38
N PHE A 7 18.17 -61.35 13.18
CA PHE A 7 19.17 -60.41 12.68
C PHE A 7 18.54 -59.03 12.40
N TRP A 8 17.43 -58.99 11.65
CA TRP A 8 16.73 -57.74 11.36
C TRP A 8 16.05 -57.10 12.59
N GLY A 9 15.60 -57.91 13.56
CA GLY A 9 15.11 -57.39 14.83
C GLY A 9 16.19 -56.65 15.64
N ARG A 10 17.45 -57.14 15.62
CA ARG A 10 18.57 -56.47 16.29
C ARG A 10 19.06 -55.22 15.55
N VAL A 11 19.04 -55.24 14.22
CA VAL A 11 19.34 -54.06 13.39
C VAL A 11 18.29 -52.96 13.57
N GLY A 12 16.99 -53.32 13.63
CA GLY A 12 15.90 -52.37 13.87
C GLY A 12 15.95 -51.70 15.26
N PHE A 13 16.34 -52.45 16.30
CA PHE A 13 16.54 -51.87 17.63
C PHE A 13 17.75 -50.94 17.67
N ALA A 14 18.87 -51.31 17.06
CA ALA A 14 20.05 -50.46 16.96
C ALA A 14 19.78 -49.17 16.17
N LEU A 15 19.03 -49.24 15.06
CA LEU A 15 18.66 -48.07 14.25
C LEU A 15 17.72 -47.12 15.00
N ARG A 16 16.78 -47.67 15.78
CA ARG A 16 15.87 -46.89 16.62
C ARG A 16 16.62 -46.14 17.71
N ASP A 17 17.55 -46.78 18.41
CA ASP A 17 18.33 -46.10 19.46
C ASP A 17 19.27 -45.03 18.87
N LEU A 18 19.81 -45.26 17.67
CA LEU A 18 20.65 -44.29 16.96
C LEU A 18 19.84 -43.07 16.48
N LEU A 19 18.62 -43.27 15.98
CA LEU A 19 17.67 -42.21 15.62
C LEU A 19 17.18 -41.42 16.86
N THR A 20 16.96 -42.11 17.97
CA THR A 20 16.55 -41.44 19.23
C THR A 20 17.71 -40.62 19.82
N PHE A 21 18.95 -41.07 19.66
CA PHE A 21 20.12 -40.33 20.12
C PHE A 21 20.42 -39.09 19.26
N PHE A 22 20.30 -39.19 17.93
CA PHE A 22 20.59 -38.07 17.00
C PHE A 22 19.45 -37.05 16.85
N LEU A 23 18.18 -37.46 16.95
CA LEU A 23 17.05 -36.53 16.76
C LEU A 23 16.66 -35.77 18.05
N TRP A 24 16.94 -36.32 19.23
CA TRP A 24 16.47 -35.74 20.51
C TRP A 24 17.53 -34.98 21.31
N GLN A 25 18.81 -35.32 21.18
CA GLN A 25 19.93 -34.60 21.82
C GLN A 25 20.04 -33.13 21.38
N PRO A 26 19.97 -32.76 20.09
CA PRO A 26 20.04 -31.35 19.69
C PRO A 26 18.82 -30.54 20.19
N PHE A 27 17.65 -31.17 20.31
CA PHE A 27 16.44 -30.53 20.81
C PHE A 27 16.51 -30.18 22.32
N LEU A 28 17.19 -31.00 23.12
CA LEU A 28 17.43 -30.73 24.54
C LEU A 28 18.53 -29.70 24.79
N PHE A 29 19.50 -29.56 23.88
CA PHE A 29 20.55 -28.53 23.96
C PHE A 29 20.04 -27.13 23.58
N ILE A 30 19.04 -27.03 22.71
CA ILE A 30 18.46 -25.74 22.28
C ILE A 30 17.38 -25.25 23.28
N THR A 31 16.55 -26.15 23.80
CA THR A 31 15.39 -25.75 24.64
C THR A 31 15.77 -25.35 26.07
N LYS A 32 16.83 -25.93 26.66
CA LYS A 32 17.29 -25.57 28.01
C LYS A 32 17.83 -24.12 28.13
N PRO A 33 18.71 -23.63 27.25
CA PRO A 33 19.17 -22.24 27.30
C PRO A 33 18.05 -21.26 26.93
N LEU A 34 17.15 -21.58 25.99
CA LEU A 34 15.99 -20.73 25.68
C LEU A 34 15.00 -20.62 26.85
N ARG A 35 14.74 -21.72 27.56
CA ARG A 35 13.85 -21.71 28.73
C ARG A 35 14.48 -20.98 29.92
N TRP A 36 15.81 -21.08 30.07
CA TRP A 36 16.58 -20.27 31.02
C TRP A 36 16.55 -18.79 30.66
N PHE A 37 16.74 -18.43 29.38
CA PHE A 37 16.70 -17.06 28.87
C PHE A 37 15.31 -16.44 29.08
N TYR A 38 14.25 -17.14 28.70
CA TYR A 38 12.87 -16.69 28.91
C TYR A 38 12.56 -16.43 30.40
N TRP A 39 12.94 -17.34 31.30
CA TRP A 39 12.65 -17.19 32.72
C TRP A 39 13.53 -16.15 33.43
N ARG A 40 14.79 -16.00 33.03
CA ARG A 40 15.78 -15.16 33.72
C ARG A 40 15.89 -13.76 33.12
N VAL A 41 15.72 -13.62 31.81
CA VAL A 41 15.91 -12.37 31.05
C VAL A 41 14.59 -11.68 30.71
N LEU A 42 13.52 -12.42 30.39
CA LEU A 42 12.24 -11.81 29.99
C LEU A 42 11.21 -11.76 31.13
N HIS A 43 10.95 -12.89 31.80
CA HIS A 43 9.83 -12.99 32.74
C HIS A 43 10.05 -12.18 34.04
N ARG A 44 11.25 -12.22 34.63
CA ARG A 44 11.54 -11.50 35.88
C ARG A 44 11.46 -9.97 35.77
N PRO A 45 12.04 -9.31 34.73
CA PRO A 45 11.90 -7.87 34.59
C PRO A 45 10.48 -7.43 34.22
N LEU A 46 9.75 -8.18 33.37
CA LEU A 46 8.34 -7.86 33.08
C LEU A 46 7.45 -7.91 34.33
N ARG A 47 7.68 -8.90 35.20
CA ARG A 47 6.93 -9.03 36.46
C ARG A 47 7.25 -7.88 37.42
N TRP A 48 8.48 -7.37 37.40
CA TRP A 48 8.88 -6.18 38.16
C TRP A 48 8.28 -4.89 37.60
N LEU A 49 8.18 -4.77 36.27
CA LEU A 49 7.55 -3.64 35.57
C LEU A 49 6.05 -3.54 35.89
N VAL A 50 5.32 -4.66 35.86
CA VAL A 50 3.88 -4.70 36.19
C VAL A 50 3.62 -4.35 37.66
N LEU A 51 4.47 -4.81 38.57
CA LEU A 51 4.35 -4.49 40.00
C LEU A 51 4.73 -3.03 40.34
N SER A 52 5.64 -2.42 39.57
CA SER A 52 6.04 -1.03 39.73
C SER A 52 5.01 -0.05 39.14
N LEU A 53 4.43 -0.37 37.97
CA LEU A 53 3.27 0.34 37.42
C LEU A 53 2.06 0.28 38.36
N GLY A 54 1.77 -0.87 38.96
CA GLY A 54 0.70 -1.03 39.94
C GLY A 54 0.91 -0.29 41.28
N ARG A 55 2.14 0.14 41.60
CA ARG A 55 2.43 1.01 42.75
C ARG A 55 2.38 2.49 42.37
N ALA A 56 2.84 2.85 41.18
CA ALA A 56 2.77 4.21 40.66
C ALA A 56 1.32 4.68 40.50
N LEU A 57 0.44 3.82 39.98
CA LEU A 57 -1.00 4.12 39.83
C LEU A 57 -1.73 4.27 41.16
N ARG A 58 -1.28 3.58 42.24
CA ARG A 58 -1.83 3.77 43.59
C ARG A 58 -1.37 5.06 44.27
N GLY A 59 -0.22 5.61 43.87
CA GLY A 59 0.27 6.91 44.35
C GLY A 59 -0.46 8.10 43.72
N LEU A 60 -0.83 7.99 42.44
CA LEU A 60 -1.58 9.01 41.70
C LEU A 60 -2.99 9.28 42.26
N TRP A 61 -3.61 8.28 42.90
CA TRP A 61 -4.94 8.43 43.52
C TRP A 61 -4.95 9.14 44.89
N ARG A 62 -3.78 9.47 45.47
CA ARG A 62 -3.69 10.27 46.70
C ARG A 62 -3.63 11.78 46.47
N TRP A 63 -3.60 12.24 45.22
CA TRP A 63 -3.44 13.66 44.85
C TRP A 63 -4.72 14.34 44.31
N LEU A 64 -5.85 13.65 44.31
CA LEU A 64 -7.16 14.22 44.00
C LEU A 64 -7.95 14.49 45.28
N VAL A 65 -7.64 15.61 45.95
CA VAL A 65 -8.51 16.23 46.95
C VAL A 65 -8.98 17.56 46.39
N VAL A 66 -10.27 17.62 46.05
CA VAL A 66 -10.94 18.88 45.67
C VAL A 66 -11.16 19.68 46.96
N ARG A 67 -10.51 20.84 47.10
CA ARG A 67 -10.89 21.85 48.10
C ARG A 67 -12.06 22.67 47.54
N PRO A 68 -13.12 22.94 48.30
CA PRO A 68 -14.20 23.80 47.84
C PRO A 68 -13.76 25.27 47.89
N VAL A 69 -13.88 25.97 46.77
CA VAL A 69 -13.91 27.44 46.76
C VAL A 69 -15.31 27.87 47.21
N ARG A 70 -15.33 28.85 48.12
CA ARG A 70 -16.54 29.40 48.73
C ARG A 70 -17.49 30.02 47.70
N GLY A 71 -18.78 29.82 47.94
CA GLY A 71 -19.85 30.66 47.42
C GLY A 71 -20.61 30.02 46.28
N PHE A 72 -21.61 29.19 46.60
CA PHE A 72 -22.97 29.26 46.06
C PHE A 72 -23.82 28.22 46.80
N ALA A 73 -24.85 28.71 47.51
CA ALA A 73 -25.82 27.92 48.24
C ALA A 73 -27.20 28.03 47.57
N PHE A 74 -28.09 27.11 47.96
CA PHE A 74 -29.49 26.86 47.56
C PHE A 74 -29.70 25.85 46.43
N TRP A 75 -30.72 24.98 46.45
CA TRP A 75 -31.58 24.33 47.46
C TRP A 75 -32.45 23.38 46.63
N LEU A 76 -32.67 22.15 47.09
CA LEU A 76 -33.99 21.50 47.02
C LEU A 76 -33.96 20.18 47.78
N ARG A 77 -34.85 20.15 48.75
CA ARG A 77 -35.15 19.09 49.70
C ARG A 77 -36.57 18.64 49.33
N ASP A 78 -36.82 17.34 49.22
CA ASP A 78 -38.09 16.66 49.57
C ASP A 78 -37.88 15.13 49.45
N ARG A 79 -37.83 14.39 50.57
CA ARG A 79 -38.91 13.61 51.26
C ARG A 79 -39.47 12.47 50.39
N TRP A 80 -39.01 11.22 50.61
CA TRP A 80 -39.57 10.15 51.49
C TRP A 80 -40.94 9.58 51.04
N VAL A 81 -41.04 8.26 50.82
CA VAL A 81 -41.71 7.27 51.70
C VAL A 81 -41.58 5.85 51.11
N ALA A 82 -41.45 4.87 52.00
CA ALA A 82 -41.26 3.44 51.77
C ALA A 82 -42.54 2.62 52.07
N GLY A 83 -42.60 1.39 51.53
CA GLY A 83 -43.35 0.24 52.05
C GLY A 83 -42.78 -1.02 51.36
N GLY A 84 -42.24 -2.07 52.01
CA GLY A 84 -42.69 -2.86 53.16
C GLY A 84 -43.32 -4.16 52.59
N ALA A 85 -43.00 -5.41 52.95
CA ALA A 85 -42.04 -6.08 53.82
C ALA A 85 -42.00 -7.57 53.40
N GLY A 86 -40.89 -8.29 53.63
CA GLY A 86 -40.82 -9.75 53.43
C GLY A 86 -39.41 -10.32 53.61
N ARG A 87 -39.03 -10.66 54.84
CA ARG A 87 -37.72 -11.25 55.18
C ARG A 87 -37.77 -12.78 55.09
N LYS A 88 -36.85 -13.41 54.37
CA LYS A 88 -36.13 -14.65 54.79
C LYS A 88 -34.69 -14.62 54.26
N ARG A 89 -33.77 -15.05 55.14
CA ARG A 89 -32.29 -14.94 55.04
C ARG A 89 -31.68 -15.96 54.07
N LEU A 90 -30.72 -15.53 53.25
CA LEU A 90 -29.52 -16.31 52.92
C LEU A 90 -28.29 -15.38 52.78
N ARG A 91 -27.11 -15.91 53.13
CA ARG A 91 -25.88 -15.20 53.49
C ARG A 91 -25.08 -14.63 52.29
N ARG A 92 -24.60 -13.40 52.49
CA ARG A 92 -23.30 -12.77 52.14
C ARG A 92 -22.84 -12.61 50.66
N HIS A 93 -22.72 -11.31 50.32
CA HIS A 93 -21.69 -10.61 49.51
C HIS A 93 -21.79 -10.64 47.97
N PHE A 94 -22.62 -9.74 47.43
CA PHE A 94 -22.38 -9.10 46.13
C PHE A 94 -22.30 -7.59 46.35
N SER A 95 -21.13 -7.00 46.08
CA SER A 95 -20.89 -5.56 46.18
C SER A 95 -21.24 -4.88 44.86
N SER A 96 -22.18 -3.95 44.96
CA SER A 96 -22.65 -2.99 43.98
C SER A 96 -21.53 -2.02 43.57
N ARG A 97 -20.83 -2.33 42.48
CA ARG A 97 -20.02 -1.34 41.71
C ARG A 97 -20.63 -0.98 40.35
N TRP A 98 -21.52 -1.84 39.84
CA TRP A 98 -22.09 -1.69 38.50
C TRP A 98 -23.27 -0.70 38.40
N LEU A 99 -24.09 -0.56 39.45
CA LEU A 99 -25.21 0.41 39.43
C LEU A 99 -24.76 1.87 39.61
N VAL A 100 -23.67 2.12 40.36
CA VAL A 100 -23.09 3.47 40.51
C VAL A 100 -22.41 3.92 39.21
N TRP A 101 -21.89 2.97 38.43
CA TRP A 101 -21.28 3.22 37.12
C TRP A 101 -22.33 3.68 36.08
N ARG A 102 -23.51 3.03 36.03
CA ARG A 102 -24.62 3.43 35.14
C ARG A 102 -25.24 4.80 35.47
N ALA A 103 -25.28 5.18 36.75
CA ALA A 103 -25.83 6.48 37.16
C ALA A 103 -24.88 7.66 36.89
N ARG A 104 -23.56 7.44 36.89
CA ARG A 104 -22.56 8.48 36.60
C ARG A 104 -22.30 8.69 35.10
N LEU A 105 -22.43 7.65 34.28
CA LEU A 105 -22.33 7.79 32.82
C LEU A 105 -23.50 8.60 32.21
N ARG A 106 -24.70 8.55 32.81
CA ARG A 106 -25.85 9.37 32.35
C ARG A 106 -25.70 10.87 32.60
N VAL A 107 -24.85 11.28 33.55
CA VAL A 107 -24.57 12.69 33.82
C VAL A 107 -23.44 13.22 32.92
N ALA A 108 -22.53 12.35 32.48
CA ALA A 108 -21.47 12.70 31.52
C ALA A 108 -21.97 12.82 30.06
N LEU A 109 -23.16 12.28 29.75
CA LEU A 109 -23.75 12.27 28.40
C LEU A 109 -25.01 13.12 28.25
N SER A 110 -25.38 13.94 29.25
CA SER A 110 -26.45 14.93 29.06
C SER A 110 -25.90 16.13 28.30
N GLN A 111 -26.07 16.16 26.98
CA GLN A 111 -25.86 17.37 26.19
C GLN A 111 -26.91 18.41 26.58
N ARG A 112 -26.51 19.39 27.41
CA ARG A 112 -27.15 20.70 27.42
C ARG A 112 -26.24 21.65 26.64
N PRO A 113 -26.78 22.43 25.70
CA PRO A 113 -25.96 23.39 24.95
C PRO A 113 -25.40 24.45 25.92
N LEU A 114 -24.14 24.82 25.68
CA LEU A 114 -23.51 25.96 26.35
C LEU A 114 -24.23 27.26 25.94
N PRO A 115 -24.40 28.24 26.84
CA PRO A 115 -24.92 29.54 26.46
C PRO A 115 -24.00 30.23 25.45
N ALA A 116 -24.58 31.02 24.55
CA ALA A 116 -24.00 31.57 23.32
C ALA A 116 -22.72 32.44 23.44
N ASN A 117 -22.14 32.57 24.64
CA ASN A 117 -21.04 33.49 24.93
C ASN A 117 -19.84 32.82 25.63
N ALA A 118 -19.70 31.49 25.54
CA ALA A 118 -18.57 30.77 26.15
C ALA A 118 -17.33 30.79 25.25
N VAL A 119 -16.31 31.55 25.64
CA VAL A 119 -14.97 31.54 24.99
C VAL A 119 -14.08 30.48 25.66
N LEU A 120 -13.58 29.53 24.87
CA LEU A 120 -12.59 28.53 25.30
C LEU A 120 -11.18 29.10 25.07
N ILE A 121 -10.39 29.24 26.13
CA ILE A 121 -8.96 29.62 26.05
C ILE A 121 -8.12 28.36 26.34
N PRO A 122 -7.29 27.88 25.40
CA PRO A 122 -6.39 26.75 25.64
C PRO A 122 -5.24 27.14 26.59
N ARG A 123 -4.89 26.25 27.53
CA ARG A 123 -3.65 26.38 28.33
C ARG A 123 -2.54 25.53 27.71
N THR A 124 -1.37 26.11 27.57
CA THR A 124 -0.15 25.49 27.02
C THR A 124 0.36 24.32 27.89
N PRO A 125 0.94 23.26 27.28
CA PRO A 125 1.48 22.12 28.01
C PRO A 125 2.82 22.48 28.68
N VAL A 126 2.93 22.19 29.98
CA VAL A 126 4.19 22.36 30.74
C VAL A 126 5.18 21.27 30.36
N ARG A 127 6.37 21.68 29.89
CA ARG A 127 7.52 20.81 29.59
C ARG A 127 8.08 20.22 30.89
N THR A 128 7.74 18.98 31.23
CA THR A 128 8.28 18.29 32.42
C THR A 128 9.63 17.64 32.12
N GLN A 129 10.72 18.10 32.74
CA GLN A 129 12.00 17.39 32.75
C GLN A 129 11.89 16.06 33.53
N PRO A 130 12.56 14.98 33.08
CA PRO A 130 12.51 13.69 33.75
C PRO A 130 13.11 13.78 35.15
N THR A 131 12.37 13.28 36.15
CA THR A 131 12.80 13.31 37.55
C THR A 131 13.98 12.37 37.80
N ARG A 132 14.77 12.60 38.85
CA ARG A 132 15.95 11.79 39.28
C ARG A 132 15.70 10.27 39.40
N ARG A 133 14.44 9.83 39.38
CA ARG A 133 14.03 8.41 39.41
C ARG A 133 13.81 7.79 38.01
N GLN A 134 13.70 8.58 36.95
CA GLN A 134 13.49 8.13 35.57
C GLN A 134 14.79 8.01 34.75
N ALA A 135 15.84 8.71 35.17
CA ALA A 135 17.18 8.65 34.55
C ALA A 135 17.77 7.23 34.41
N PRO A 136 17.72 6.33 35.42
CA PRO A 136 18.28 4.98 35.26
C PRO A 136 17.48 4.11 34.28
N LEU A 137 16.18 4.36 34.11
CA LEU A 137 15.31 3.64 33.19
C LEU A 137 15.57 4.04 31.73
N ILE A 138 15.75 5.35 31.49
CA ILE A 138 16.13 5.89 30.19
C ILE A 138 17.55 5.43 29.81
N ALA A 139 18.50 5.48 30.75
CA ALA A 139 19.85 4.99 30.52
C ALA A 139 19.87 3.50 30.13
N THR A 140 19.08 2.67 30.83
CA THR A 140 18.97 1.23 30.53
C THR A 140 18.39 0.98 29.13
N LEU A 141 17.37 1.73 28.72
CA LEU A 141 16.75 1.61 27.39
C LEU A 141 17.70 2.04 26.26
N VAL A 142 18.52 3.07 26.50
CA VAL A 142 19.55 3.51 25.55
C VAL A 142 20.66 2.46 25.44
N THR A 143 21.13 1.89 26.56
CA THR A 143 22.15 0.83 26.53
C THR A 143 21.65 -0.42 25.79
N ILE A 144 20.38 -0.80 25.98
CA ILE A 144 19.77 -1.93 25.25
C ILE A 144 19.74 -1.66 23.75
N ASN A 145 19.33 -0.46 23.32
CA ASN A 145 19.33 -0.10 21.89
C ASN A 145 20.73 -0.10 21.28
N VAL A 146 21.73 0.42 21.99
CA VAL A 146 23.14 0.39 21.52
C VAL A 146 23.65 -1.04 21.37
N VAL A 147 23.30 -1.95 22.29
CA VAL A 147 23.67 -3.37 22.20
C VAL A 147 22.96 -4.06 21.02
N ILE A 148 21.68 -3.76 20.75
CA ILE A 148 20.94 -4.30 19.61
C ILE A 148 21.54 -3.84 18.28
N VAL A 149 21.92 -2.57 18.18
CA VAL A 149 22.59 -2.02 16.99
C VAL A 149 23.97 -2.64 16.80
N ALA A 150 24.75 -2.78 17.87
CA ALA A 150 26.06 -3.44 17.82
C ALA A 150 25.95 -4.93 17.43
N PHE A 151 24.95 -5.65 17.94
CA PHE A 151 24.70 -7.05 17.55
C PHE A 151 24.25 -7.17 16.10
N SER A 152 23.38 -6.27 15.62
CA SER A 152 22.95 -6.24 14.21
C SER A 152 24.11 -5.96 13.27
N TRP A 153 25.03 -5.07 13.68
CA TRP A 153 26.24 -4.74 12.92
C TRP A 153 27.24 -5.91 12.87
N ILE A 154 27.45 -6.61 13.98
CA ILE A 154 28.30 -7.82 14.01
C ILE A 154 27.70 -8.94 13.16
N PHE A 155 26.37 -9.11 13.16
CA PHE A 155 25.70 -10.13 12.35
C PHE A 155 25.72 -9.83 10.84
N THR A 156 25.73 -8.55 10.45
CA THR A 156 25.88 -8.16 9.04
C THR A 156 27.31 -8.39 8.52
N GLN A 157 28.31 -8.39 9.40
CA GLN A 157 29.72 -8.64 9.04
C GLN A 157 30.07 -10.14 8.93
N GLN A 158 29.19 -11.05 9.37
CA GLN A 158 29.46 -12.51 9.37
C GLN A 158 28.75 -13.30 8.28
N GLN A 159 28.19 -12.64 7.26
CA GLN A 159 27.76 -13.33 6.03
C GLN A 159 28.98 -13.46 5.10
N PRO A 160 29.56 -14.66 4.91
CA PRO A 160 30.56 -14.86 3.86
C PRO A 160 29.86 -14.67 2.51
N VAL A 161 30.26 -13.63 1.77
CA VAL A 161 29.98 -13.52 0.34
C VAL A 161 30.80 -14.62 -0.34
N GLU A 162 30.16 -15.71 -0.74
CA GLU A 162 30.81 -16.63 -1.68
C GLU A 162 30.92 -15.93 -3.03
N PRO A 163 32.13 -15.71 -3.58
CA PRO A 163 32.26 -15.30 -4.97
C PRO A 163 31.90 -16.50 -5.84
N VAL A 164 30.84 -16.37 -6.63
CA VAL A 164 30.56 -17.31 -7.73
C VAL A 164 31.74 -17.22 -8.69
N ALA A 165 32.61 -18.23 -8.63
CA ALA A 165 33.77 -18.35 -9.49
C ALA A 165 33.30 -18.59 -10.93
N ALA A 166 33.67 -17.66 -11.82
CA ALA A 166 33.71 -17.92 -13.25
C ALA A 166 34.70 -19.06 -13.50
N ALA A 167 34.23 -20.17 -14.07
CA ALA A 167 35.10 -21.22 -14.58
C ALA A 167 35.85 -20.70 -15.81
N GLY A 168 37.02 -20.10 -15.57
CA GLY A 168 37.99 -19.74 -16.60
C GLY A 168 38.76 -20.97 -17.09
N PHE A 169 38.93 -21.05 -18.41
CA PHE A 169 39.80 -22.00 -19.09
C PHE A 169 41.25 -21.90 -18.61
N PRO A 170 42.03 -23.01 -18.59
CA PRO A 170 43.43 -22.95 -18.16
C PRO A 170 44.32 -22.30 -19.22
N THR A 171 44.91 -21.16 -18.89
CA THR A 171 46.07 -20.58 -19.56
C THR A 171 47.35 -21.04 -18.87
N MET A 172 48.24 -21.71 -19.61
CA MET A 172 49.60 -22.01 -19.15
C MET A 172 50.53 -20.80 -19.36
N PRO A 173 51.53 -20.59 -18.49
CA PRO A 173 52.20 -19.30 -18.32
C PRO A 173 53.37 -19.08 -19.30
N VAL A 174 53.53 -17.84 -19.77
CA VAL A 174 54.76 -17.34 -20.39
C VAL A 174 55.45 -16.42 -19.39
N THR A 175 56.55 -16.90 -18.80
CA THR A 175 57.43 -16.08 -17.98
C THR A 175 58.63 -15.69 -18.84
N ALA A 176 58.72 -14.40 -19.18
CA ALA A 176 59.91 -13.83 -19.80
C ALA A 176 61.03 -13.69 -18.75
N VAL A 177 62.13 -14.40 -18.96
CA VAL A 177 63.40 -14.18 -18.25
C VAL A 177 64.37 -13.58 -19.25
N VAL A 178 64.79 -12.34 -18.98
CA VAL A 178 65.92 -11.69 -19.65
C VAL A 178 67.16 -12.13 -18.88
N ASP A 179 68.01 -12.92 -19.51
CA ASP A 179 69.42 -13.05 -19.12
C ASP A 179 70.27 -13.19 -20.38
N THR A 180 71.26 -12.31 -20.48
CA THR A 180 72.26 -12.28 -21.56
C THR A 180 73.40 -13.23 -21.18
N PRO A 181 73.82 -14.13 -22.08
CA PRO A 181 75.25 -14.34 -22.20
C PRO A 181 75.75 -14.45 -23.64
N THR A 182 76.90 -13.83 -23.81
CA THR A 182 77.80 -13.83 -24.95
C THR A 182 78.34 -15.24 -25.28
N ALA A 183 78.60 -15.45 -26.57
CA ALA A 183 79.52 -16.40 -27.23
C ALA A 183 78.92 -17.63 -27.96
N GLN A 184 79.17 -17.61 -29.27
CA GLN A 184 78.99 -18.60 -30.34
C GLN A 184 79.76 -19.92 -30.08
N PRO A 185 79.41 -21.06 -30.73
CA PRO A 185 79.90 -21.28 -32.10
C PRO A 185 78.91 -21.96 -33.08
N THR A 186 79.24 -21.72 -34.35
CA THR A 186 78.68 -22.18 -35.63
C THR A 186 78.42 -23.69 -35.72
N GLN A 187 77.34 -24.10 -36.41
CA GLN A 187 77.32 -25.36 -37.18
C GLN A 187 76.29 -25.36 -38.32
N THR A 188 76.71 -26.00 -39.41
CA THR A 188 76.25 -25.93 -40.80
C THR A 188 74.99 -26.77 -41.08
N ALA A 189 74.20 -26.32 -42.06
CA ALA A 189 72.93 -26.90 -42.52
C ALA A 189 73.02 -28.33 -43.08
N THR A 190 71.90 -29.06 -43.00
CA THR A 190 71.58 -30.21 -43.87
C THR A 190 70.05 -30.28 -44.05
N PRO A 191 69.48 -30.31 -45.28
CA PRO A 191 68.04 -30.35 -45.50
C PRO A 191 67.55 -31.76 -45.90
N LEU A 192 66.37 -32.19 -45.42
CA LEU A 192 65.62 -33.37 -45.91
C LEU A 192 64.20 -33.40 -45.29
N PRO A 193 63.18 -34.06 -45.90
CA PRO A 193 62.69 -33.98 -47.27
C PRO A 193 61.20 -33.54 -47.34
N THR A 194 60.76 -33.07 -48.51
CA THR A 194 59.35 -32.80 -48.86
C THR A 194 58.50 -34.07 -48.77
N ASN A 195 57.38 -34.05 -48.05
CA ASN A 195 56.33 -35.07 -48.16
C ASN A 195 54.90 -34.51 -47.96
N ALA A 196 54.08 -34.79 -48.99
CA ALA A 196 52.63 -34.97 -49.06
C ALA A 196 51.67 -33.89 -48.48
N VAL A 197 50.97 -33.22 -49.41
CA VAL A 197 49.71 -32.50 -49.13
C VAL A 197 48.61 -33.52 -48.84
N VAL A 198 48.10 -33.54 -47.61
CA VAL A 198 46.86 -34.25 -47.26
C VAL A 198 45.73 -33.23 -47.30
N THR A 199 44.85 -33.31 -48.30
CA THR A 199 43.63 -32.50 -48.34
C THR A 199 42.62 -33.10 -47.37
N ALA A 200 42.53 -32.53 -46.16
CA ALA A 200 41.45 -32.86 -45.23
C ALA A 200 40.13 -32.27 -45.78
N THR A 201 39.20 -33.15 -46.16
CA THR A 201 37.83 -32.72 -46.47
C THR A 201 37.11 -32.54 -45.14
N SER A 202 36.85 -31.30 -44.73
CA SER A 202 36.10 -31.01 -43.50
C SER A 202 34.61 -31.29 -43.71
N GLU A 203 34.09 -32.31 -43.01
CA GLU A 203 32.67 -32.56 -42.87
C GLU A 203 32.02 -31.38 -42.12
N PRO A 204 30.92 -30.78 -42.62
CA PRO A 204 30.29 -29.65 -41.96
C PRO A 204 29.73 -30.09 -40.61
N ALA A 205 30.09 -29.35 -39.55
CA ALA A 205 29.62 -29.61 -38.20
C ALA A 205 28.07 -29.62 -38.14
N PRO A 206 27.45 -30.51 -37.35
CA PRO A 206 26.00 -30.55 -37.21
C PRO A 206 25.49 -29.20 -36.70
N LEU A 207 24.51 -28.63 -37.41
CA LEU A 207 23.85 -27.38 -37.02
C LEU A 207 23.23 -27.59 -35.63
N MET A 208 23.74 -26.89 -34.62
CA MET A 208 23.08 -26.86 -33.31
C MET A 208 21.70 -26.21 -33.48
N PRO A 209 20.64 -26.75 -32.85
CA PRO A 209 19.33 -26.11 -32.89
C PRO A 209 19.47 -24.69 -32.34
N THR A 210 19.13 -23.71 -33.17
CA THR A 210 19.15 -22.31 -32.76
C THR A 210 18.01 -22.13 -31.78
N TRP A 211 18.33 -21.98 -30.49
CA TRP A 211 17.33 -21.59 -29.49
C TRP A 211 16.84 -20.20 -29.85
N THR A 212 15.63 -20.10 -30.40
CA THR A 212 14.92 -18.82 -30.43
C THR A 212 14.51 -18.53 -28.98
N PRO A 213 15.05 -17.48 -28.33
CA PRO A 213 14.59 -17.11 -27.01
C PRO A 213 13.08 -16.86 -27.07
N TRP A 214 12.36 -17.29 -26.03
CA TRP A 214 10.94 -16.96 -25.89
C TRP A 214 10.79 -15.44 -25.95
N PRO A 215 9.81 -14.91 -26.70
CA PRO A 215 9.60 -13.47 -26.77
C PRO A 215 9.37 -12.94 -25.34
N THR A 216 10.20 -11.98 -24.92
CA THR A 216 9.95 -11.26 -23.66
C THR A 216 8.63 -10.50 -23.82
N PRO A 217 7.63 -10.71 -22.93
CA PRO A 217 6.41 -9.93 -23.01
C PRO A 217 6.73 -8.45 -22.91
N ASN A 218 6.16 -7.65 -23.81
CA ASN A 218 6.28 -6.20 -23.78
C ASN A 218 4.88 -5.64 -23.48
N PRO A 219 4.59 -5.22 -22.23
CA PRO A 219 3.26 -4.76 -21.86
C PRO A 219 2.84 -3.50 -22.64
N LEU A 220 3.81 -2.71 -23.11
CA LEU A 220 3.55 -1.54 -23.96
C LEU A 220 3.21 -1.90 -25.41
N ALA A 221 3.36 -3.16 -25.83
CA ALA A 221 2.96 -3.60 -27.17
C ALA A 221 1.44 -3.57 -27.36
N THR A 222 0.67 -3.59 -26.27
CA THR A 222 -0.80 -3.42 -26.29
C THR A 222 -1.22 -2.04 -26.85
N GLY A 223 -0.34 -1.04 -26.82
CA GLY A 223 -0.59 0.27 -27.40
C GLY A 223 -1.66 1.08 -26.64
N GLY A 224 -2.40 1.93 -27.36
CA GLY A 224 -3.42 2.80 -26.76
C GLY A 224 -2.82 4.02 -26.04
N SER A 225 -3.54 4.53 -25.04
CA SER A 225 -3.11 5.70 -24.26
C SER A 225 -3.50 5.58 -22.80
N VAL A 226 -2.68 6.15 -21.92
CA VAL A 226 -2.94 6.27 -20.49
C VAL A 226 -3.29 7.71 -20.17
N VAL A 227 -4.46 7.95 -19.59
CA VAL A 227 -4.80 9.24 -18.97
C VAL A 227 -4.36 9.22 -17.51
N PHE A 228 -3.88 10.33 -16.97
CA PHE A 228 -3.50 10.46 -15.56
C PHE A 228 -3.55 11.93 -15.15
N SER A 229 -3.65 12.19 -13.85
CA SER A 229 -3.37 13.53 -13.32
C SER A 229 -1.88 13.67 -13.05
N MET A 230 -1.34 14.85 -13.32
CA MET A 230 0.06 15.17 -13.02
C MET A 230 0.16 16.55 -12.39
N ARG A 231 0.81 16.61 -11.23
CA ARG A 231 1.09 17.86 -10.51
C ARG A 231 2.35 18.53 -11.05
N ARG A 232 2.21 19.71 -11.63
CA ARG A 232 3.32 20.59 -12.04
C ARG A 232 2.99 22.04 -11.71
N ASP A 233 4.00 22.83 -11.38
CA ASP A 233 3.88 24.29 -11.24
C ASP A 233 2.79 24.79 -10.26
N GLY A 234 2.44 23.98 -9.26
CA GLY A 234 1.55 24.37 -8.15
C GLY A 234 0.13 23.82 -8.21
N ASN A 235 -0.30 23.24 -9.34
CA ASN A 235 -1.61 22.62 -9.51
C ASN A 235 -1.50 21.24 -10.21
N SER A 236 -2.57 20.45 -10.16
CA SER A 236 -2.68 19.23 -10.96
C SER A 236 -3.56 19.45 -12.18
N ASP A 237 -3.16 18.87 -13.32
CA ASP A 237 -3.96 18.85 -14.55
C ASP A 237 -4.03 17.43 -15.11
N ILE A 238 -4.95 17.23 -16.06
CA ILE A 238 -5.13 15.96 -16.74
C ILE A 238 -4.21 15.88 -17.96
N TYR A 239 -3.46 14.79 -18.06
CA TYR A 239 -2.55 14.49 -19.15
C TYR A 239 -2.89 13.15 -19.78
N VAL A 240 -2.51 12.97 -21.05
CA VAL A 240 -2.61 11.69 -21.75
C VAL A 240 -1.28 11.34 -22.42
N LEU A 241 -0.75 10.16 -22.11
CA LEU A 241 0.38 9.55 -22.77
C LEU A 241 -0.11 8.50 -23.77
N THR A 242 0.04 8.76 -25.07
CA THR A 242 -0.10 7.72 -26.09
C THR A 242 1.14 6.83 -26.07
N ILE A 243 0.94 5.52 -25.93
CA ILE A 243 2.05 4.57 -25.85
C ILE A 243 2.92 4.65 -27.12
N GLY A 244 4.23 4.79 -26.93
CA GLY A 244 5.20 5.02 -28.01
C GLY A 244 5.48 6.50 -28.33
N ARG A 245 4.76 7.45 -27.73
CA ARG A 245 5.18 8.86 -27.70
C ARG A 245 6.12 9.11 -26.50
N ALA A 246 7.05 10.05 -26.66
CA ALA A 246 8.01 10.38 -25.62
C ALA A 246 7.39 11.23 -24.49
N GLU A 247 6.51 12.16 -24.84
CA GLU A 247 5.92 13.13 -23.91
C GLU A 247 4.39 13.03 -23.90
N PRO A 248 3.75 13.20 -22.73
CA PRO A 248 2.30 13.26 -22.63
C PRO A 248 1.75 14.60 -23.13
N VAL A 249 0.49 14.61 -23.56
CA VAL A 249 -0.23 15.82 -23.96
C VAL A 249 -1.10 16.29 -22.81
N ARG A 250 -1.01 17.58 -22.46
CA ARG A 250 -1.86 18.22 -21.45
C ARG A 250 -3.27 18.47 -21.99
N LEU A 251 -4.31 18.03 -21.28
CA LEU A 251 -5.72 18.16 -21.68
C LEU A 251 -6.48 19.25 -20.93
N THR A 252 -6.04 19.61 -19.73
CA THR A 252 -6.63 20.71 -18.95
C THR A 252 -5.56 21.72 -18.53
N ASN A 253 -5.97 22.98 -18.36
CA ASN A 253 -5.10 24.06 -17.90
C ASN A 253 -5.94 25.07 -17.13
N HIS A 254 -6.18 24.75 -15.87
CA HIS A 254 -6.91 25.61 -14.95
C HIS A 254 -6.07 25.83 -13.69
N PRO A 255 -6.07 27.01 -13.06
CA PRO A 255 -5.32 27.25 -11.81
C PRO A 255 -5.74 26.39 -10.61
N ALA A 256 -6.82 25.61 -10.74
CA ALA A 256 -7.35 24.75 -9.70
C ALA A 256 -7.00 23.30 -10.06
N ASP A 257 -6.90 22.44 -9.05
CA ASP A 257 -6.58 21.03 -9.28
C ASP A 257 -7.67 20.33 -10.11
N ASP A 258 -7.24 19.60 -11.13
CA ASP A 258 -7.99 18.57 -11.83
C ASP A 258 -7.35 17.19 -11.53
N LEU A 259 -8.12 16.24 -11.00
CA LEU A 259 -7.64 14.92 -10.54
C LEU A 259 -8.55 13.77 -10.99
N TYR A 260 -8.07 12.54 -10.80
CA TYR A 260 -8.82 11.29 -10.98
C TYR A 260 -9.51 11.17 -12.35
N PRO A 261 -8.76 11.24 -13.46
CA PRO A 261 -9.35 11.07 -14.77
C PRO A 261 -9.78 9.62 -15.02
N ALA A 262 -10.89 9.46 -15.74
CA ALA A 262 -11.40 8.17 -16.19
C ALA A 262 -11.93 8.25 -17.62
N TRP A 263 -11.55 7.30 -18.47
CA TRP A 263 -12.00 7.16 -19.84
C TRP A 263 -13.44 6.66 -19.91
N SER A 264 -14.23 7.27 -20.79
CA SER A 264 -15.48 6.62 -21.21
C SER A 264 -15.17 5.36 -22.03
N PRO A 265 -16.04 4.32 -21.98
CA PRO A 265 -15.80 3.06 -22.69
C PRO A 265 -15.67 3.23 -24.22
N ASP A 266 -16.38 4.23 -24.76
CA ASP A 266 -16.30 4.60 -26.19
C ASP A 266 -15.03 5.40 -26.54
N GLY A 267 -14.24 5.80 -25.55
CA GLY A 267 -13.00 6.53 -25.76
C GLY A 267 -13.16 7.99 -26.18
N ARG A 268 -14.38 8.56 -26.09
CA ARG A 268 -14.66 9.92 -26.61
C ARG A 268 -14.67 10.99 -25.53
N ARG A 269 -14.77 10.59 -24.26
CA ARG A 269 -14.88 11.48 -23.12
C ARG A 269 -13.92 11.05 -22.02
N ILE A 270 -13.49 12.04 -21.24
CA ILE A 270 -12.78 11.83 -19.97
C ILE A 270 -13.62 12.46 -18.88
N ALA A 271 -13.96 11.69 -17.85
CA ALA A 271 -14.51 12.22 -16.60
C ALA A 271 -13.35 12.52 -15.65
N PHE A 272 -13.46 13.55 -14.81
CA PHE A 272 -12.43 13.89 -13.81
C PHE A 272 -13.04 14.79 -12.73
N SER A 273 -12.39 14.91 -11.58
CA SER A 273 -12.80 15.85 -10.53
C SER A 273 -12.03 17.17 -10.64
N SER A 274 -12.69 18.29 -10.37
CA SER A 274 -12.08 19.63 -10.47
C SER A 274 -12.55 20.55 -9.36
N LYS A 275 -11.61 21.36 -8.82
CA LYS A 275 -11.90 22.43 -7.85
C LYS A 275 -12.28 23.77 -8.48
N ARG A 276 -12.43 23.85 -9.82
CA ARG A 276 -12.49 25.14 -10.53
C ARG A 276 -13.62 26.08 -10.13
N ASP A 277 -14.68 25.57 -9.53
CA ASP A 277 -15.83 26.36 -9.06
C ASP A 277 -15.84 26.61 -7.55
N GLY A 278 -14.74 26.31 -6.85
CA GLY A 278 -14.57 26.57 -5.41
C GLY A 278 -14.80 25.36 -4.51
N ASN A 279 -15.39 24.27 -5.02
CA ASN A 279 -15.47 22.96 -4.40
C ASN A 279 -15.16 21.86 -5.44
N TRP A 280 -14.99 20.62 -4.97
CA TRP A 280 -14.73 19.48 -5.85
C TRP A 280 -16.00 19.02 -6.54
N GLU A 281 -15.97 19.04 -7.86
CA GLU A 281 -17.09 18.67 -8.73
C GLU A 281 -16.61 17.78 -9.87
N LEU A 282 -17.51 16.95 -10.39
CA LEU A 282 -17.25 16.11 -11.55
C LEU A 282 -17.43 16.88 -12.84
N TYR A 283 -16.51 16.65 -13.77
CA TYR A 283 -16.50 17.21 -15.10
C TYR A 283 -16.33 16.13 -16.14
N THR A 284 -16.89 16.36 -17.33
CA THR A 284 -16.61 15.57 -18.53
C THR A 284 -16.01 16.44 -19.62
N LEU A 285 -14.91 15.99 -20.22
CA LEU A 285 -14.27 16.59 -21.37
C LEU A 285 -14.51 15.72 -22.60
N ASN A 286 -15.12 16.27 -23.63
CA ASN A 286 -15.25 15.62 -24.93
C ASN A 286 -14.00 15.86 -25.77
N LEU A 287 -13.28 14.80 -26.14
CA LEU A 287 -11.98 14.89 -26.80
C LEU A 287 -12.07 15.32 -28.27
N GLN A 288 -13.21 15.10 -28.92
CA GLN A 288 -13.41 15.47 -30.33
C GLN A 288 -13.81 16.94 -30.48
N THR A 289 -14.52 17.50 -29.52
CA THR A 289 -15.05 18.88 -29.59
C THR A 289 -14.32 19.84 -28.67
N GLY A 290 -13.59 19.34 -27.67
CA GLY A 290 -13.02 20.13 -26.58
C GLY A 290 -14.09 20.73 -25.65
N VAL A 291 -15.34 20.27 -25.75
CA VAL A 291 -16.42 20.73 -24.88
C VAL A 291 -16.22 20.16 -23.48
N LEU A 292 -16.23 21.05 -22.50
CA LEU A 292 -16.08 20.75 -21.10
C LEU A 292 -17.41 21.00 -20.41
N ARG A 293 -17.91 20.02 -19.66
CA ARG A 293 -19.23 20.04 -19.01
C ARG A 293 -19.09 19.68 -17.53
N ARG A 294 -19.67 20.49 -16.65
CA ARG A 294 -19.87 20.15 -15.24
C ARG A 294 -21.03 19.14 -15.11
N VAL A 295 -20.83 18.08 -14.34
CA VAL A 295 -21.77 16.97 -14.18
C VAL A 295 -22.50 17.04 -12.84
N THR A 296 -21.77 17.35 -11.76
CA THR A 296 -22.34 17.57 -10.42
C THR A 296 -22.34 19.06 -10.09
N ASP A 297 -23.36 19.52 -9.37
CA ASP A 297 -23.45 20.91 -8.91
C ASP A 297 -24.10 20.96 -7.53
N ASN A 298 -23.26 20.88 -6.50
CA ASN A 298 -23.69 20.92 -5.11
C ASN A 298 -22.56 21.50 -4.21
N LEU A 299 -22.69 21.41 -2.87
CA LEU A 299 -21.68 21.92 -1.94
C LEU A 299 -20.80 20.81 -1.33
N ALA A 300 -20.98 19.57 -1.79
CA ALA A 300 -20.20 18.43 -1.35
C ALA A 300 -18.81 18.44 -1.99
N TYR A 301 -17.99 17.51 -1.51
CA TYR A 301 -16.82 17.04 -2.23
C TYR A 301 -17.28 15.89 -3.13
N ASP A 302 -17.16 16.02 -4.44
CA ASP A 302 -17.45 14.95 -5.41
C ASP A 302 -16.17 14.60 -6.19
N SER A 303 -15.73 13.34 -6.14
CA SER A 303 -14.44 12.91 -6.72
C SER A 303 -14.40 11.44 -7.16
N ALA A 304 -13.22 10.99 -7.60
CA ALA A 304 -12.92 9.63 -8.05
C ALA A 304 -13.99 9.02 -8.99
N PRO A 305 -14.32 9.68 -10.12
CA PRO A 305 -15.32 9.16 -11.04
C PRO A 305 -14.81 7.90 -11.77
N SER A 306 -15.70 6.94 -11.99
CA SER A 306 -15.50 5.81 -12.89
C SER A 306 -16.70 5.64 -13.82
N TRP A 307 -16.46 5.21 -15.06
CA TRP A 307 -17.52 5.06 -16.03
C TRP A 307 -18.19 3.70 -15.95
N SER A 308 -19.49 3.75 -16.15
CA SER A 308 -20.26 2.62 -16.61
C SER A 308 -19.73 2.02 -17.92
N PRO A 309 -19.69 0.68 -18.14
CA PRO A 309 -19.44 0.03 -19.42
C PRO A 309 -20.42 0.42 -20.52
N ASP A 310 -21.65 0.83 -20.19
CA ASP A 310 -22.61 1.37 -21.17
C ASP A 310 -22.32 2.85 -21.54
N GLY A 311 -21.43 3.51 -20.80
CA GLY A 311 -21.02 4.90 -21.03
C GLY A 311 -22.09 5.94 -20.68
N GLU A 312 -23.15 5.56 -19.99
CA GLU A 312 -24.27 6.45 -19.65
C GLU A 312 -24.23 6.99 -18.21
N TRP A 313 -23.52 6.31 -17.31
CA TRP A 313 -23.44 6.65 -15.89
C TRP A 313 -22.00 6.85 -15.44
N LEU A 314 -21.84 7.71 -14.43
CA LEU A 314 -20.65 7.80 -13.61
C LEU A 314 -20.97 7.27 -12.23
N ILE A 315 -20.08 6.45 -11.68
CA ILE A 315 -20.00 6.17 -10.24
C ILE A 315 -18.92 7.03 -9.63
N TYR A 316 -19.10 7.51 -8.40
CA TYR A 316 -18.19 8.45 -7.75
C TYR A 316 -18.35 8.44 -6.24
N GLU A 317 -17.35 8.97 -5.53
CA GLU A 317 -17.43 9.21 -4.08
C GLU A 317 -17.93 10.64 -3.81
N SER A 318 -18.78 10.78 -2.78
CA SER A 318 -19.27 12.10 -2.37
C SER A 318 -19.25 12.27 -0.86
N TYR A 319 -18.71 13.39 -0.37
CA TYR A 319 -18.75 13.75 1.04
C TYR A 319 -20.04 14.52 1.35
N GLN A 320 -21.07 13.77 1.74
CA GLN A 320 -22.35 14.33 2.17
C GLN A 320 -22.75 13.74 3.51
N HIS A 321 -23.62 14.43 4.25
CA HIS A 321 -24.13 13.92 5.53
C HIS A 321 -23.03 13.56 6.56
N SER A 322 -21.87 14.23 6.49
CA SER A 322 -20.68 13.98 7.32
C SER A 322 -19.97 12.62 7.07
N ASN A 323 -20.18 12.00 5.91
CA ASN A 323 -19.54 10.73 5.51
C ASN A 323 -19.14 10.73 4.03
N LEU A 324 -18.17 9.89 3.63
CA LEU A 324 -17.97 9.54 2.22
C LEU A 324 -18.85 8.33 1.90
N ASP A 325 -19.71 8.47 0.90
CA ASP A 325 -20.51 7.37 0.37
C ASP A 325 -20.38 7.30 -1.15
N ILE A 326 -20.79 6.17 -1.73
CA ILE A 326 -20.76 5.96 -3.17
C ILE A 326 -22.08 6.41 -3.80
N TYR A 327 -21.99 7.17 -4.88
CA TYR A 327 -23.13 7.67 -5.65
C TYR A 327 -22.99 7.32 -7.13
N ILE A 328 -24.12 7.30 -7.84
CA ILE A 328 -24.15 7.29 -9.30
C ILE A 328 -24.95 8.48 -9.83
N ILE A 329 -24.53 8.99 -10.98
CA ILE A 329 -25.22 10.06 -11.72
C ILE A 329 -25.15 9.76 -13.21
N ARG A 330 -26.13 10.24 -13.99
CA ARG A 330 -26.00 10.21 -15.46
C ARG A 330 -24.76 11.01 -15.85
N ALA A 331 -24.00 10.51 -16.82
CA ALA A 331 -22.78 11.18 -17.30
C ALA A 331 -23.06 12.54 -17.99
N ASP A 332 -24.32 12.81 -18.33
CA ASP A 332 -24.78 14.11 -18.79
C ASP A 332 -25.31 15.01 -17.64
N GLY A 333 -25.36 14.55 -16.39
CA GLY A 333 -25.90 15.32 -15.27
C GLY A 333 -27.40 15.64 -15.37
N SER A 334 -28.16 14.94 -16.22
CA SER A 334 -29.60 15.20 -16.42
C SER A 334 -30.49 14.74 -15.26
N ASN A 335 -30.01 13.79 -14.44
CA ASN A 335 -30.75 13.21 -13.32
C ASN A 335 -30.11 13.56 -11.98
N ALA A 336 -30.94 13.54 -10.93
CA ALA A 336 -30.45 13.61 -9.56
C ALA A 336 -29.53 12.41 -9.25
N PRO A 337 -28.45 12.62 -8.46
CA PRO A 337 -27.62 11.53 -7.98
C PRO A 337 -28.40 10.48 -7.18
N ILE A 338 -27.99 9.23 -7.30
CA ILE A 338 -28.51 8.09 -6.52
C ILE A 338 -27.41 7.64 -5.57
N ARG A 339 -27.69 7.68 -4.27
CA ARG A 339 -26.80 7.15 -3.22
C ARG A 339 -26.86 5.61 -3.21
N LEU A 340 -25.71 4.95 -3.23
CA LEU A 340 -25.60 3.49 -3.24
C LEU A 340 -25.21 2.89 -1.88
N THR A 341 -24.47 3.64 -1.05
CA THR A 341 -24.05 3.18 0.28
C THR A 341 -24.44 4.18 1.37
N GLU A 342 -24.75 3.69 2.57
CA GLU A 342 -25.18 4.49 3.72
C GLU A 342 -24.49 4.09 5.03
N HIS A 343 -23.42 3.29 4.95
CA HIS A 343 -22.72 2.79 6.12
C HIS A 343 -22.04 3.97 6.85
N PRO A 344 -22.00 4.00 8.19
CA PRO A 344 -21.34 5.08 8.94
C PRO A 344 -19.81 5.19 8.77
N ALA A 345 -19.21 4.31 7.99
CA ALA A 345 -17.79 4.30 7.68
C ALA A 345 -17.62 4.82 6.25
N PRO A 346 -16.52 5.54 5.95
CA PRO A 346 -16.31 6.06 4.62
C PRO A 346 -16.12 4.94 3.60
N ASP A 347 -16.82 5.08 2.47
CA ASP A 347 -16.65 4.29 1.25
C ASP A 347 -16.05 5.18 0.16
N MET A 348 -15.02 4.68 -0.54
CA MET A 348 -14.12 5.48 -1.38
C MET A 348 -13.71 4.72 -2.63
N SER A 349 -13.12 5.41 -3.61
CA SER A 349 -12.49 4.81 -4.80
C SER A 349 -13.39 3.80 -5.55
N PRO A 350 -14.63 4.16 -5.93
CA PRO A 350 -15.54 3.21 -6.55
C PRO A 350 -15.20 2.94 -8.02
N VAL A 351 -15.40 1.70 -8.46
CA VAL A 351 -15.31 1.29 -9.87
C VAL A 351 -16.45 0.38 -10.27
N TRP A 352 -16.91 0.48 -11.51
CA TRP A 352 -17.85 -0.49 -12.07
C TRP A 352 -17.12 -1.76 -12.51
N ALA A 353 -17.79 -2.89 -12.32
CA ALA A 353 -17.42 -4.13 -12.97
C ALA A 353 -17.83 -4.12 -14.44
N PRO A 354 -17.17 -4.91 -15.31
CA PRO A 354 -17.47 -4.98 -16.74
C PRO A 354 -18.89 -5.45 -17.07
N ASP A 355 -19.57 -6.15 -16.16
CA ASP A 355 -20.97 -6.56 -16.35
C ASP A 355 -22.00 -5.44 -16.17
N GLY A 356 -21.59 -4.29 -15.64
CA GLY A 356 -22.46 -3.16 -15.32
C GLY A 356 -23.49 -3.41 -14.23
N ARG A 357 -23.38 -4.53 -13.49
CA ARG A 357 -24.27 -4.91 -12.38
C ARG A 357 -23.53 -5.06 -11.06
N HIS A 358 -22.20 -5.05 -11.06
CA HIS A 358 -21.39 -5.04 -9.84
C HIS A 358 -20.51 -3.79 -9.76
N ILE A 359 -20.13 -3.46 -8.54
CA ILE A 359 -19.15 -2.41 -8.24
C ILE A 359 -18.14 -2.93 -7.23
N ALA A 360 -16.92 -2.40 -7.28
CA ALA A 360 -15.95 -2.49 -6.20
C ALA A 360 -15.68 -1.10 -5.61
N PHE A 361 -15.33 -1.05 -4.33
CA PHE A 361 -14.97 0.18 -3.64
C PHE A 361 -14.18 -0.17 -2.37
N SER A 362 -13.42 0.79 -1.86
CA SER A 362 -12.71 0.63 -0.59
C SER A 362 -13.55 1.14 0.57
N SER A 363 -13.50 0.47 1.72
CA SER A 363 -14.33 0.81 2.88
C SER A 363 -13.62 0.52 4.19
N TRP A 364 -13.87 1.38 5.17
CA TRP A 364 -13.38 1.22 6.55
C TRP A 364 -14.33 0.43 7.45
N ARG A 365 -15.43 -0.13 6.91
CA ARG A 365 -16.46 -0.82 7.70
C ARG A 365 -15.95 -2.04 8.46
N GLY A 366 -14.82 -2.62 8.05
CA GLY A 366 -14.15 -3.75 8.71
C GLY A 366 -13.25 -3.38 9.89
N GLY A 367 -12.96 -2.09 10.10
CA GLY A 367 -12.00 -1.59 11.09
C GLY A 367 -10.63 -1.19 10.52
N ASN A 368 -10.32 -1.64 9.31
CA ASN A 368 -9.23 -1.21 8.42
C ASN A 368 -9.81 -0.95 7.02
N LYS A 369 -9.02 -0.35 6.14
CA LYS A 369 -9.39 -0.10 4.73
C LYS A 369 -9.24 -1.42 3.96
N ASP A 370 -10.36 -2.00 3.54
CA ASP A 370 -10.42 -3.21 2.72
C ASP A 370 -11.21 -2.93 1.44
N VAL A 371 -11.08 -3.80 0.44
CA VAL A 371 -11.90 -3.74 -0.79
C VAL A 371 -13.18 -4.55 -0.63
N TYR A 372 -14.30 -3.95 -1.02
CA TYR A 372 -15.64 -4.53 -1.01
C TYR A 372 -16.19 -4.63 -2.42
N VAL A 373 -17.00 -5.67 -2.67
CA VAL A 373 -17.76 -5.83 -3.91
C VAL A 373 -19.25 -5.90 -3.58
N MET A 374 -20.08 -5.20 -4.36
CA MET A 374 -21.54 -5.14 -4.19
C MET A 374 -22.27 -5.30 -5.54
N SER A 375 -23.42 -5.98 -5.52
CA SER A 375 -24.35 -6.04 -6.65
C SER A 375 -25.33 -4.87 -6.63
N LEU A 376 -25.61 -4.30 -7.80
CA LEU A 376 -26.55 -3.19 -8.02
C LEU A 376 -28.01 -3.64 -8.20
N ASP A 377 -28.29 -4.94 -8.39
CA ASP A 377 -29.67 -5.47 -8.49
C ASP A 377 -30.50 -5.20 -7.22
N ALA A 378 -29.81 -5.03 -6.09
CA ALA A 378 -30.38 -4.63 -4.82
C ALA A 378 -29.27 -4.03 -3.96
N ALA A 379 -28.80 -2.85 -4.33
CA ALA A 379 -27.75 -2.13 -3.59
C ALA A 379 -28.20 -1.90 -2.14
N SER A 380 -27.37 -2.34 -1.19
CA SER A 380 -27.56 -2.14 0.25
C SER A 380 -26.27 -2.48 0.97
N ASP A 381 -25.96 -1.80 2.07
CA ASP A 381 -24.73 -2.04 2.82
C ASP A 381 -24.54 -3.47 3.31
N ASP A 382 -25.63 -4.16 3.67
CA ASP A 382 -25.60 -5.56 4.11
C ASP A 382 -25.17 -6.54 3.01
N ARG A 383 -25.16 -6.08 1.75
CA ARG A 383 -24.77 -6.86 0.57
C ARG A 383 -23.39 -6.51 0.04
N ALA A 384 -22.74 -5.49 0.60
CA ALA A 384 -21.33 -5.22 0.33
C ALA A 384 -20.48 -6.31 0.99
N ARG A 385 -19.70 -7.05 0.20
CA ARG A 385 -18.88 -8.15 0.69
C ARG A 385 -17.41 -7.77 0.67
N ASN A 386 -16.76 -7.85 1.83
CA ASN A 386 -15.30 -7.72 1.95
C ASN A 386 -14.61 -8.86 1.19
N VAL A 387 -13.82 -8.54 0.16
CA VAL A 387 -13.11 -9.52 -0.68
C VAL A 387 -11.63 -9.67 -0.34
N THR A 388 -11.01 -8.74 0.38
CA THR A 388 -9.59 -8.82 0.76
C THR A 388 -9.39 -9.42 2.15
N GLN A 389 -10.18 -9.00 3.13
CA GLN A 389 -10.23 -9.56 4.50
C GLN A 389 -8.88 -9.57 5.21
N SER A 390 -8.14 -8.45 5.16
CA SER A 390 -6.74 -8.39 5.56
C SER A 390 -6.54 -7.38 6.70
N PRO A 391 -6.67 -7.79 7.98
CA PRO A 391 -6.78 -6.86 9.11
C PRO A 391 -5.54 -5.98 9.36
N ASP A 392 -4.40 -6.34 8.77
CA ASP A 392 -3.12 -5.63 8.92
C ASP A 392 -2.75 -4.79 7.67
N LYS A 393 -3.64 -4.73 6.67
CA LYS A 393 -3.43 -3.99 5.42
C LYS A 393 -4.39 -2.82 5.25
N GLN A 394 -4.06 -1.97 4.29
CA GLN A 394 -4.84 -0.78 3.96
C GLN A 394 -5.01 -0.71 2.44
N GLU A 395 -6.08 -1.31 1.94
CA GLU A 395 -6.22 -1.62 0.52
C GLU A 395 -7.14 -0.64 -0.22
N ASP A 396 -6.67 -0.10 -1.34
CA ASP A 396 -7.31 0.99 -2.08
C ASP A 396 -7.25 0.83 -3.60
N HIS A 397 -7.94 1.75 -4.29
CA HIS A 397 -7.98 1.90 -5.74
C HIS A 397 -8.26 0.58 -6.47
N PRO A 398 -9.39 -0.09 -6.14
CA PRO A 398 -9.77 -1.31 -6.82
C PRO A 398 -10.05 -1.04 -8.31
N VAL A 399 -9.57 -1.89 -9.20
CA VAL A 399 -9.88 -1.84 -10.65
C VAL A 399 -10.06 -3.25 -11.22
N PHE A 400 -11.16 -3.47 -11.95
CA PHE A 400 -11.39 -4.74 -12.64
C PHE A 400 -10.62 -4.80 -13.96
N ASN A 401 -10.13 -5.99 -14.31
CA ASN A 401 -9.70 -6.25 -15.68
C ASN A 401 -10.91 -6.36 -16.62
N LEU A 402 -10.66 -6.44 -17.93
CA LEU A 402 -11.70 -6.33 -18.97
C LEU A 402 -12.86 -7.34 -18.83
N ASP A 403 -12.58 -8.55 -18.35
CA ASP A 403 -13.58 -9.62 -18.21
C ASP A 403 -14.11 -9.78 -16.77
N GLY A 404 -13.59 -9.01 -15.82
CA GLY A 404 -13.98 -9.05 -14.41
C GLY A 404 -13.46 -10.25 -13.63
N SER A 405 -12.59 -11.08 -14.24
CA SER A 405 -11.99 -12.24 -13.59
C SER A 405 -10.84 -11.89 -12.63
N LEU A 406 -10.31 -10.67 -12.69
CA LEU A 406 -9.27 -10.16 -11.81
C LEU A 406 -9.63 -8.76 -11.30
N LEU A 407 -9.38 -8.55 -10.01
CA LEU A 407 -9.48 -7.25 -9.35
C LEU A 407 -8.09 -6.85 -8.86
N ALA A 408 -7.52 -5.79 -9.42
CA ALA A 408 -6.29 -5.21 -8.92
C ALA A 408 -6.59 -4.12 -7.88
N PHE A 409 -5.69 -3.91 -6.94
CA PHE A 409 -5.74 -2.86 -5.92
C PHE A 409 -4.34 -2.66 -5.33
N ASP A 410 -4.11 -1.55 -4.63
CA ASP A 410 -2.87 -1.32 -3.90
C ASP A 410 -3.03 -1.39 -2.37
N ASP A 411 -1.92 -1.59 -1.66
CA ASP A 411 -1.83 -1.62 -0.20
C ASP A 411 -0.72 -0.67 0.26
N ASP A 412 -1.08 0.31 1.11
CA ASP A 412 -0.18 1.35 1.62
C ASP A 412 0.42 1.04 3.02
N SER A 413 0.10 -0.13 3.60
CA SER A 413 0.40 -0.46 5.00
C SER A 413 1.90 -0.65 5.31
N THR A 414 2.74 -0.90 4.31
CA THR A 414 4.16 -1.29 4.52
C THR A 414 5.17 -0.14 4.41
N GLY A 415 4.70 1.10 4.23
CA GLY A 415 5.54 2.30 4.03
C GLY A 415 6.07 2.45 2.60
N PHE A 416 5.75 1.49 1.73
CA PHE A 416 5.75 1.59 0.28
C PHE A 416 4.51 0.85 -0.24
N ASP A 417 4.03 1.25 -1.41
CA ASP A 417 2.81 0.67 -1.96
C ASP A 417 3.10 -0.64 -2.72
N ILE A 418 2.18 -1.60 -2.61
CA ILE A 418 2.24 -2.86 -3.35
C ILE A 418 0.94 -3.06 -4.11
N VAL A 419 1.05 -3.33 -5.41
CA VAL A 419 -0.08 -3.72 -6.25
C VAL A 419 -0.32 -5.22 -6.12
N TYR A 420 -1.55 -5.58 -5.80
CA TYR A 420 -2.05 -6.94 -5.76
C TYR A 420 -3.09 -7.19 -6.85
N GLY A 421 -3.25 -8.46 -7.22
CA GLY A 421 -4.32 -8.96 -8.07
C GLY A 421 -5.07 -10.08 -7.38
N LEU A 422 -6.40 -9.99 -7.33
CA LEU A 422 -7.27 -10.97 -6.70
C LEU A 422 -8.13 -11.65 -7.76
N PRO A 423 -7.92 -12.95 -8.01
CA PRO A 423 -8.77 -13.71 -8.93
C PRO A 423 -10.20 -13.84 -8.40
N LEU A 424 -11.16 -13.56 -9.28
CA LEU A 424 -12.58 -13.62 -9.00
C LEU A 424 -13.30 -14.61 -9.93
N PHE A 425 -14.31 -15.28 -9.38
CA PHE A 425 -15.28 -16.10 -10.11
C PHE A 425 -16.68 -15.66 -9.67
N ASP A 426 -17.53 -15.23 -10.61
CA ASP A 426 -18.82 -14.58 -10.32
C ASP A 426 -18.68 -13.47 -9.27
N TYR A 427 -17.65 -12.63 -9.47
CA TYR A 427 -17.26 -11.54 -8.57
C TYR A 427 -17.00 -11.97 -7.13
N ARG A 428 -16.71 -13.26 -6.86
CA ARG A 428 -16.29 -13.83 -5.56
C ARG A 428 -14.85 -14.27 -5.62
N VAL A 429 -14.15 -14.22 -4.47
CA VAL A 429 -12.77 -14.72 -4.38
C VAL A 429 -12.71 -16.16 -4.89
N GLY A 430 -11.96 -16.36 -5.98
CA GLY A 430 -11.88 -17.62 -6.71
C GLY A 430 -10.46 -18.19 -6.77
N GLY A 431 -9.45 -17.47 -6.28
CA GLY A 431 -8.05 -17.89 -6.32
C GLY A 431 -7.17 -17.22 -5.27
N GLU A 432 -5.87 -17.48 -5.36
CA GLU A 432 -4.88 -16.91 -4.46
C GLU A 432 -4.51 -15.47 -4.86
N LEU A 433 -4.17 -14.67 -3.85
CA LEU A 433 -3.73 -13.29 -4.04
C LEU A 433 -2.38 -13.25 -4.79
N LEU A 434 -2.32 -12.48 -5.87
CA LEU A 434 -1.14 -12.30 -6.70
C LEU A 434 -0.42 -11.00 -6.31
N THR A 435 0.90 -11.05 -6.13
CA THR A 435 1.71 -9.82 -6.01
C THR A 435 2.12 -9.40 -7.42
N MET A 436 1.67 -8.23 -7.85
CA MET A 436 1.78 -7.80 -9.25
C MET A 436 2.90 -6.77 -9.46
N GLY A 437 3.19 -5.93 -8.47
CA GLY A 437 4.24 -4.92 -8.57
C GLY A 437 4.42 -4.09 -7.31
N GLN A 438 5.49 -3.31 -7.26
CA GLN A 438 5.71 -2.31 -6.21
C GLN A 438 5.27 -0.94 -6.74
N GLY A 439 4.18 -0.41 -6.20
CA GLY A 439 3.54 0.82 -6.65
C GLY A 439 2.08 0.90 -6.22
N ARG A 440 1.36 1.90 -6.72
CA ARG A 440 -0.02 2.23 -6.36
C ARG A 440 -0.88 2.51 -7.58
N GLU A 441 -2.19 2.60 -7.36
CA GLU A 441 -3.20 3.05 -8.33
C GLU A 441 -3.07 2.29 -9.67
N PRO A 442 -3.32 0.97 -9.66
CA PRO A 442 -3.20 0.15 -10.86
C PRO A 442 -4.25 0.54 -11.92
N ALA A 443 -3.90 0.33 -13.19
CA ALA A 443 -4.77 0.53 -14.34
C ALA A 443 -4.59 -0.60 -15.35
N TRP A 444 -5.65 -1.33 -15.67
CA TRP A 444 -5.57 -2.44 -16.63
C TRP A 444 -5.40 -1.95 -18.05
N SER A 445 -4.53 -2.61 -18.80
CA SER A 445 -4.47 -2.42 -20.25
C SER A 445 -5.80 -2.86 -20.88
N PRO A 446 -6.17 -2.29 -22.02
CA PRO A 446 -7.41 -2.65 -22.71
C PRO A 446 -7.48 -4.10 -23.18
N ALA A 447 -6.34 -4.81 -23.22
CA ALA A 447 -6.31 -6.24 -23.52
C ALA A 447 -6.55 -7.11 -22.27
N GLY A 448 -6.51 -6.55 -21.06
CA GLY A 448 -6.73 -7.25 -19.79
C GLY A 448 -5.59 -8.18 -19.34
N ALA A 449 -4.48 -8.23 -20.09
CA ALA A 449 -3.31 -9.08 -19.79
C ALA A 449 -2.12 -8.31 -19.20
N ASP A 450 -2.11 -6.98 -19.39
CA ASP A 450 -1.08 -6.07 -18.90
C ASP A 450 -1.73 -5.00 -18.05
N PHE A 451 -0.92 -4.26 -17.29
CA PHE A 451 -1.39 -3.19 -16.43
C PHE A 451 -0.31 -2.13 -16.25
N ALA A 452 -0.72 -0.92 -15.93
CA ALA A 452 0.13 0.16 -15.49
C ALA A 452 -0.08 0.44 -14.00
N TYR A 453 0.91 1.03 -13.35
CA TYR A 453 0.82 1.52 -11.97
C TYR A 453 1.82 2.64 -11.74
N VAL A 454 1.61 3.40 -10.67
CA VAL A 454 2.48 4.50 -10.27
C VAL A 454 3.53 4.01 -9.28
N PHE A 455 4.80 4.29 -9.56
CA PHE A 455 5.90 4.05 -8.63
C PHE A 455 6.58 5.37 -8.27
N THR A 456 6.90 5.58 -6.99
CA THR A 456 7.57 6.80 -6.54
C THR A 456 8.89 6.45 -5.86
N GLN A 457 9.98 7.11 -6.28
CA GLN A 457 11.29 6.93 -5.69
C GLN A 457 12.08 8.24 -5.72
N ALA A 458 12.64 8.63 -4.57
CA ALA A 458 13.51 9.79 -4.45
C ALA A 458 12.92 11.11 -5.00
N GLY A 459 11.60 11.31 -4.83
CA GLY A 459 10.90 12.50 -5.30
C GLY A 459 10.55 12.50 -6.79
N GLN A 460 10.80 11.39 -7.48
CA GLN A 460 10.41 11.16 -8.86
C GLN A 460 9.25 10.17 -8.91
N THR A 461 8.30 10.42 -9.82
CA THR A 461 7.17 9.53 -10.05
C THR A 461 7.28 8.91 -11.45
N TYR A 462 7.02 7.61 -11.52
CA TYR A 462 7.16 6.77 -12.71
C TYR A 462 5.83 6.10 -13.01
N LEU A 463 5.41 6.15 -14.27
CA LEU A 463 4.35 5.30 -14.79
C LEU A 463 5.02 4.02 -15.32
N ILE A 464 4.80 2.91 -14.62
CA ILE A 464 5.38 1.60 -14.94
C ILE A 464 4.31 0.74 -15.59
N ALA A 465 4.66 0.02 -16.66
CA ALA A 465 3.81 -1.02 -17.24
C ALA A 465 4.40 -2.41 -16.94
N SER A 466 3.54 -3.38 -16.65
CA SER A 466 3.92 -4.75 -16.34
C SER A 466 2.93 -5.75 -16.93
N SER A 467 3.37 -6.99 -17.11
CA SER A 467 2.57 -8.09 -17.65
C SER A 467 2.29 -9.12 -16.56
N LEU A 468 1.11 -9.73 -16.58
CA LEU A 468 0.75 -10.81 -15.65
C LEU A 468 1.61 -12.06 -15.84
N ASP A 469 2.20 -12.26 -17.01
CA ASP A 469 2.98 -13.45 -17.35
C ASP A 469 4.36 -13.52 -16.65
N GLY A 470 4.69 -12.56 -15.78
CA GLY A 470 5.66 -12.73 -14.68
C GLY A 470 7.15 -12.75 -15.03
N TRP A 471 7.52 -12.64 -16.31
CA TRP A 471 8.94 -12.60 -16.76
C TRP A 471 9.29 -11.37 -17.61
N SER A 472 8.38 -10.40 -17.74
CA SER A 472 8.68 -9.15 -18.46
C SER A 472 9.56 -8.23 -17.63
N VAL A 473 10.48 -7.52 -18.29
CA VAL A 473 10.96 -6.23 -17.76
C VAL A 473 9.71 -5.38 -17.57
N ALA A 474 9.56 -4.68 -16.45
CA ALA A 474 8.48 -3.72 -16.26
C ALA A 474 8.94 -2.38 -16.87
N PRO A 475 8.71 -2.11 -18.17
CA PRO A 475 9.20 -0.88 -18.78
C PRO A 475 8.58 0.32 -18.10
N GLN A 476 9.41 1.35 -17.95
CA GLN A 476 8.94 2.69 -17.66
C GLN A 476 8.27 3.25 -18.90
N ALA A 477 6.98 3.58 -18.80
CA ALA A 477 6.25 4.27 -19.85
C ALA A 477 6.60 5.77 -19.87
N PHE A 478 6.72 6.38 -18.68
CA PHE A 478 7.01 7.80 -18.50
C PHE A 478 7.52 8.09 -17.08
N SER A 479 8.23 9.19 -16.87
CA SER A 479 8.63 9.67 -15.54
C SER A 479 8.64 11.19 -15.46
N THR A 480 8.43 11.73 -14.27
CA THR A 480 8.50 13.16 -14.00
C THR A 480 8.81 13.47 -12.54
N ASP A 481 9.34 14.66 -12.30
CA ASP A 481 9.52 15.24 -10.96
C ASP A 481 8.19 15.61 -10.27
N GLY A 482 7.09 15.61 -11.03
CA GLY A 482 5.74 15.91 -10.54
C GLY A 482 5.02 14.63 -10.13
N ASP A 483 4.07 14.75 -9.21
CA ASP A 483 3.30 13.58 -8.77
C ASP A 483 2.30 13.15 -9.86
N ILE A 484 2.40 11.89 -10.29
CA ILE A 484 1.42 11.25 -11.18
C ILE A 484 0.43 10.50 -10.29
N THR A 485 -0.86 10.65 -10.58
CA THR A 485 -1.92 9.89 -9.89
C THR A 485 -3.03 9.47 -10.84
N ALA A 486 -3.77 8.46 -10.42
CA ALA A 486 -4.96 7.89 -11.03
C ALA A 486 -4.78 7.63 -12.55
N PRO A 487 -3.81 6.78 -12.94
CA PRO A 487 -3.72 6.36 -14.33
C PRO A 487 -4.98 5.56 -14.72
N ASP A 488 -5.41 5.70 -15.97
CA ASP A 488 -6.45 4.87 -16.57
C ASP A 488 -6.08 4.61 -18.05
N TRP A 489 -6.07 3.34 -18.46
CA TRP A 489 -5.51 2.91 -19.73
C TRP A 489 -6.59 2.44 -20.69
N SER A 490 -6.68 3.13 -21.83
CA SER A 490 -7.63 2.83 -22.89
C SER A 490 -6.94 2.33 -24.16
N ALA A 491 -7.68 1.55 -24.97
CA ALA A 491 -7.30 1.20 -26.34
C ALA A 491 -7.21 2.41 -27.28
N MET A 492 -7.75 3.56 -26.85
CA MET A 492 -7.76 4.76 -27.67
C MET A 492 -6.37 5.34 -27.87
N VAL A 493 -6.10 5.68 -29.12
CA VAL A 493 -4.96 6.52 -29.50
C VAL A 493 -5.51 7.92 -29.71
N LEU A 494 -4.91 8.92 -29.05
CA LEU A 494 -5.31 10.31 -29.30
C LEU A 494 -5.26 10.62 -30.80
N PRO A 495 -6.29 11.27 -31.37
CA PRO A 495 -6.26 11.64 -32.77
C PRO A 495 -5.03 12.50 -33.06
N ARG A 496 -4.47 12.36 -34.27
CA ARG A 496 -3.26 13.11 -34.67
C ARG A 496 -3.44 14.62 -34.53
N GLU A 497 -4.66 15.10 -34.72
CA GLU A 497 -5.05 16.48 -34.50
C GLU A 497 -6.10 16.53 -33.39
N LEU A 498 -5.74 17.13 -32.26
CA LEU A 498 -6.69 17.50 -31.23
C LEU A 498 -7.41 18.79 -31.65
N PRO A 499 -8.63 19.06 -31.15
CA PRO A 499 -9.28 20.34 -31.32
C PRO A 499 -8.35 21.49 -30.94
N SER A 500 -8.40 22.61 -31.68
CA SER A 500 -7.50 23.75 -31.49
C SER A 500 -7.47 24.25 -30.05
N ARG A 501 -8.59 24.13 -29.32
CA ARG A 501 -8.68 24.45 -27.89
C ARG A 501 -7.72 23.61 -27.02
N LEU A 502 -7.61 22.31 -27.30
CA LEU A 502 -6.70 21.41 -26.55
C LEU A 502 -5.25 21.60 -27.01
N LEU A 503 -5.01 21.85 -28.30
CA LEU A 503 -3.66 22.17 -28.79
C LEU A 503 -3.12 23.48 -28.22
N ALA A 504 -3.98 24.47 -27.98
CA ALA A 504 -3.59 25.73 -27.37
C ALA A 504 -3.13 25.58 -25.92
N ILE A 505 -3.60 24.55 -25.21
CA ILE A 505 -3.19 24.26 -23.82
C ILE A 505 -1.71 23.85 -23.77
N ASP A 506 -1.30 22.99 -24.68
CA ASP A 506 0.09 22.50 -24.74
C ASP A 506 1.08 23.60 -25.18
N GLN A 507 0.61 24.59 -25.94
CA GLN A 507 1.40 25.74 -26.36
C GLN A 507 1.51 26.85 -25.32
N THR A 508 0.64 26.86 -24.30
CA THR A 508 0.73 27.82 -23.19
C THR A 508 1.85 27.42 -22.22
N ASN A 509 3.09 27.72 -22.59
CA ASN A 509 4.25 27.60 -21.71
C ASN A 509 4.25 28.72 -20.66
N LEU A 510 4.02 28.32 -19.40
CA LEU A 510 4.62 28.80 -18.14
C LEU A 510 4.80 30.31 -17.92
N ASN A 511 3.73 31.00 -17.52
CA ASN A 511 3.89 32.07 -16.53
C ASN A 511 3.36 31.54 -15.20
N GLN A 512 4.27 31.33 -14.24
CA GLN A 512 3.94 31.12 -12.84
C GLN A 512 2.88 32.15 -12.41
N LEU A 513 1.64 31.72 -12.26
CA LEU A 513 0.62 32.51 -11.56
C LEU A 513 0.64 32.24 -10.06
N TYR A 514 1.46 31.28 -9.60
CA TYR A 514 1.62 30.96 -8.20
C TYR A 514 3.10 30.91 -7.83
N ILE A 515 3.50 31.85 -6.96
CA ILE A 515 4.66 31.65 -6.09
C ILE A 515 4.13 30.81 -4.94
N GLU A 516 4.79 29.70 -4.66
CA GLU A 516 4.57 28.96 -3.42
C GLU A 516 4.75 29.94 -2.26
N ALA A 517 3.64 30.33 -1.62
CA ALA A 517 3.70 31.04 -0.35
C ALA A 517 4.22 30.05 0.68
N VAL A 518 5.53 29.80 0.66
CA VAL A 518 6.25 29.30 1.83
C VAL A 518 6.09 30.41 2.84
N SER A 519 5.04 30.31 3.66
CA SER A 519 4.93 31.16 4.84
C SER A 519 6.20 30.87 5.65
N PRO A 520 7.14 31.83 5.79
CA PRO A 520 8.21 31.66 6.74
C PRO A 520 7.53 31.37 8.07
N ALA A 521 8.00 30.38 8.80
CA ALA A 521 7.50 30.08 10.13
C ALA A 521 7.53 31.38 10.96
N GLU A 522 6.41 32.09 11.05
CA GLU A 522 6.25 33.16 11.99
C GLU A 522 6.33 32.50 13.35
N ASN A 523 7.42 32.83 14.08
CA ASN A 523 7.54 32.49 15.48
C ASN A 523 6.21 32.83 16.16
N PRO A 524 5.55 31.87 16.82
CA PRO A 524 4.30 32.16 17.49
C PRO A 524 4.55 33.28 18.51
N PRO A 525 3.67 34.30 18.57
CA PRO A 525 3.83 35.36 19.56
C PRO A 525 3.84 34.71 20.94
N HIS A 526 4.82 35.12 21.75
CA HIS A 526 4.82 34.89 23.17
C HIS A 526 3.46 35.29 23.73
N TYR A 527 2.71 34.34 24.31
CA TYR A 527 2.14 34.37 25.67
C TYR A 527 1.40 33.06 26.00
#